data_AF-A0A224XWX0-F1
#
_entry.id   AF-A0A224XWX0-F1
#
_cell.length_a   1.000
_cell.length_b   1.000
_cell.length_c   1.000
_cell.angle_alpha   90.00
_cell.angle_beta   90.00
_cell.angle_gamma   90.00
#
_symmetry.space_group_name_H-M   'P 1'
#
loop_
_entity.id
_entity.type
_entity.pdbx_description
1 polymer ?
#
loop_
_entity_poly.entity_id
_entity_poly.type
_entity_poly.pdbx_seq_one_letter_code
_entity_poly.pdbx_strand_id
1 'polypeptide(L)'
;DDIIFFCFIYAIKGTSMYRIIESSYGELKEILMHLTIKYEIPRYPINVNGTNLDNYITLERIVRCYPDICCNYYAEHKFYKLLDDRVIGDKIKGRRKAILCPLFPSVVCIDLLKKNTNILPQLLWIALKTNKILSNSKEVDINNIWFKLKQTLNLHYIPEEVKQSLCRKWHLIGTRGHPDLLLKNTRNKCLNYLNEELNNDENWPKIHDEINDYFKEPICSWYCKHCSELREDLNIDK
;
A
#
# COMPACT_ATOMS: atom_id res chain seq x y z
N ASP A 1 11.74 11.01 -14.20
CA ASP A 1 12.53 9.76 -14.29
C ASP A 1 13.02 9.27 -12.93
N ASP A 2 13.68 10.10 -12.12
CA ASP A 2 14.20 9.67 -10.81
C ASP A 2 13.14 9.08 -9.86
N ILE A 3 11.94 9.68 -9.79
CA ILE A 3 10.82 9.14 -8.98
C ILE A 3 10.37 7.77 -9.48
N ILE A 4 10.29 7.59 -10.81
CA ILE A 4 9.93 6.32 -11.45
C ILE A 4 10.97 5.25 -11.09
N PHE A 5 12.25 5.63 -11.07
CA PHE A 5 13.35 4.77 -10.65
C PHE A 5 13.31 4.45 -9.15
N PHE A 6 13.00 5.41 -8.28
CA PHE A 6 12.81 5.14 -6.84
C PHE A 6 11.66 4.16 -6.59
N CYS A 7 10.50 4.37 -7.23
CA CYS A 7 9.37 3.44 -7.15
C CYS A 7 9.76 2.04 -7.65
N PHE A 8 10.57 1.95 -8.70
CA PHE A 8 11.08 0.70 -9.24
C PHE A 8 11.99 -0.03 -8.24
N ILE A 9 13.01 0.68 -7.72
CA ILE A 9 13.94 0.14 -6.72
C ILE A 9 13.19 -0.32 -5.47
N TYR A 10 12.23 0.48 -5.00
CA TYR A 10 11.38 0.11 -3.87
C TYR A 10 10.60 -1.18 -4.10
N ALA A 11 9.97 -1.32 -5.27
CA ALA A 11 9.15 -2.49 -5.60
C ALA A 11 9.94 -3.81 -5.62
N ILE A 12 11.25 -3.75 -5.93
CA ILE A 12 12.13 -4.92 -5.99
C ILE A 12 12.88 -5.15 -4.68
N LYS A 13 13.42 -4.09 -4.08
CA LYS A 13 14.43 -4.19 -3.02
C LYS A 13 13.96 -3.68 -1.65
N GLY A 14 12.76 -3.10 -1.56
CA GLY A 14 12.18 -2.63 -0.30
C GLY A 14 12.55 -1.18 0.08
N THR A 15 12.52 -0.88 1.37
CA THR A 15 12.51 0.51 1.90
C THR A 15 13.89 1.11 2.18
N SER A 16 14.91 0.28 2.45
CA SER A 16 16.19 0.74 2.99
C SER A 16 17.20 1.07 1.88
N MET A 17 17.26 2.33 1.45
CA MET A 17 18.20 2.79 0.42
C MET A 17 19.66 2.42 0.73
N TYR A 18 20.06 2.53 2.00
CA TYR A 18 21.38 2.11 2.47
C TYR A 18 21.69 0.64 2.16
N ARG A 19 20.84 -0.29 2.62
CA ARG A 19 21.02 -1.74 2.37
C ARG A 19 21.03 -2.07 0.87
N ILE A 20 20.24 -1.33 0.10
CA ILE A 20 20.17 -1.49 -1.35
C ILE A 20 21.50 -1.08 -2.00
N ILE A 21 22.08 0.05 -1.60
CA ILE A 21 23.38 0.51 -2.10
C ILE A 21 24.49 -0.46 -1.72
N GLU A 22 24.52 -0.95 -0.47
CA GLU A 22 25.56 -1.88 0.00
C GLU A 22 25.56 -3.19 -0.79
N SER A 23 24.38 -3.69 -1.15
CA SER A 23 24.21 -4.93 -1.92
C SER A 23 24.25 -4.74 -3.45
N SER A 24 24.46 -3.51 -3.93
CA SER A 24 24.55 -3.19 -5.36
C SER A 24 26.00 -3.03 -5.82
N TYR A 25 26.25 -3.24 -7.11
CA TYR A 25 27.58 -3.17 -7.72
C TYR A 25 27.52 -2.44 -9.09
N GLY A 26 28.67 -1.96 -9.56
CA GLY A 26 28.82 -1.29 -10.86
C GLY A 26 27.98 0.00 -10.99
N GLU A 27 27.52 0.27 -12.21
CA GLU A 27 26.76 1.48 -12.58
C GLU A 27 25.52 1.69 -11.70
N LEU A 28 24.82 0.62 -11.31
CA LEU A 28 23.66 0.72 -10.44
C LEU A 28 24.02 1.36 -9.09
N LYS A 29 25.16 0.97 -8.50
CA LYS A 29 25.62 1.54 -7.23
C LYS A 29 25.92 3.03 -7.39
N GLU A 30 26.57 3.41 -8.48
CA GLU A 30 26.90 4.81 -8.78
C GLU A 30 25.65 5.67 -8.94
N ILE A 31 24.66 5.18 -9.69
CA ILE A 31 23.36 5.85 -9.86
C ILE A 31 22.66 6.01 -8.51
N LEU A 32 22.57 4.96 -7.70
CA LEU A 32 21.94 5.03 -6.38
C LEU A 32 22.68 6.00 -5.45
N MET A 33 24.02 6.00 -5.48
CA MET A 33 24.85 6.93 -4.71
C MET A 33 24.64 8.38 -5.15
N HIS A 34 24.56 8.64 -6.46
CA HIS A 34 24.26 9.96 -7.00
C HIS A 34 22.88 10.45 -6.54
N LEU A 35 21.85 9.60 -6.65
CA LEU A 35 20.48 9.93 -6.24
C LEU A 35 20.37 10.21 -4.73
N THR A 36 21.10 9.48 -3.87
CA THR A 36 21.11 9.79 -2.44
C THR A 36 21.71 11.16 -2.12
N ILE A 37 22.72 11.62 -2.87
CA ILE A 37 23.25 12.99 -2.72
C ILE A 37 22.22 14.01 -3.19
N LYS A 38 21.69 13.81 -4.39
CA LYS A 38 20.77 14.75 -5.04
C LYS A 38 19.51 15.03 -4.22
N TYR A 39 18.99 14.00 -3.55
CA TYR A 39 17.74 14.07 -2.77
C TYR A 39 17.96 14.05 -1.25
N GLU A 40 19.22 14.19 -0.80
CA GLU A 40 19.60 14.20 0.62
C GLU A 40 19.04 13.01 1.41
N ILE A 41 18.96 11.84 0.76
CA ILE A 41 18.49 10.62 1.40
C ILE A 41 19.61 10.11 2.32
N PRO A 42 19.34 9.89 3.63
CA PRO A 42 20.36 9.42 4.54
C PRO A 42 21.03 8.13 4.08
N ARG A 43 22.36 8.15 4.08
CA ARG A 43 23.23 7.06 3.62
C ARG A 43 23.62 6.09 4.74
N TYR A 44 22.96 6.16 5.88
CA TYR A 44 23.19 5.31 7.04
C TYR A 44 21.86 4.80 7.59
N PRO A 45 21.85 3.67 8.30
CA PRO A 45 20.64 3.19 8.94
C PRO A 45 20.17 4.23 9.96
N ILE A 46 18.96 4.77 9.75
CA ILE A 46 18.32 5.66 10.72
C ILE A 46 17.77 4.77 11.83
N ASN A 47 18.31 4.89 13.05
CA ASN A 47 17.76 4.22 14.22
C ASN A 47 16.35 4.76 14.47
N VAL A 48 15.33 3.89 14.40
CA VAL A 48 13.90 4.24 14.46
C VAL A 48 13.41 4.46 15.89
N ASN A 49 14.33 4.68 16.84
CA ASN A 49 13.98 4.98 18.23
C ASN A 49 14.04 6.49 18.46
N GLY A 50 12.92 7.18 18.18
CA GLY A 50 12.66 8.55 18.62
C GLY A 50 12.57 9.60 17.50
N THR A 51 11.39 10.21 17.38
CA THR A 51 11.03 11.61 17.03
C THR A 51 11.71 12.39 15.89
N ASN A 52 12.85 11.99 15.35
CA ASN A 52 13.58 12.74 14.31
C ASN A 52 13.41 12.18 12.89
N LEU A 53 12.68 11.09 12.68
CA LEU A 53 12.46 10.51 11.35
C LEU A 53 11.65 11.45 10.42
N ASP A 54 10.79 12.28 10.99
CA ASP A 54 9.86 13.14 10.25
C ASP A 54 10.57 14.31 9.51
N ASN A 55 11.83 14.56 9.81
CA ASN A 55 12.63 15.60 9.12
C ASN A 55 13.47 15.06 7.96
N TYR A 56 13.63 13.74 7.81
CA TYR A 56 14.48 13.17 6.77
C TYR A 56 13.69 12.69 5.56
N ILE A 57 14.17 13.03 4.37
CA ILE A 57 13.69 12.45 3.12
C ILE A 57 14.21 11.01 3.02
N THR A 58 13.31 10.03 3.05
CA THR A 58 13.67 8.61 2.88
C THR A 58 13.07 8.06 1.59
N LEU A 59 13.65 6.98 1.06
CA LEU A 59 13.09 6.27 -0.10
C LEU A 59 11.61 5.95 0.13
N GLU A 60 11.27 5.41 1.30
CA GLU A 60 9.89 5.09 1.65
C GLU A 60 8.96 6.31 1.63
N ARG A 61 9.40 7.45 2.18
CA ARG A 61 8.59 8.69 2.17
C ARG A 61 8.39 9.22 0.76
N ILE A 62 9.42 9.20 -0.08
CA ILE A 62 9.33 9.58 -1.49
C ILE A 62 8.28 8.70 -2.18
N VAL A 63 8.41 7.37 -2.10
CA VAL A 63 7.52 6.47 -2.87
C VAL A 63 6.10 6.42 -2.33
N ARG A 64 5.87 6.72 -1.04
CA ARG A 64 4.53 6.83 -0.45
C ARG A 64 3.70 7.97 -1.06
N CYS A 65 4.34 8.96 -1.68
CA CYS A 65 3.66 10.00 -2.46
C CYS A 65 3.20 9.53 -3.84
N TYR A 66 3.74 8.40 -4.34
CA TYR A 66 3.46 7.86 -5.68
C TYR A 66 3.03 6.38 -5.64
N PRO A 67 2.01 6.03 -4.85
CA PRO A 67 1.57 4.65 -4.69
C PRO A 67 1.02 4.05 -6.00
N ASP A 68 0.47 4.86 -6.90
CA ASP A 68 -0.04 4.44 -8.19
C ASP A 68 1.05 3.90 -9.12
N ILE A 69 2.23 4.55 -9.16
CA ILE A 69 3.39 4.09 -9.93
C ILE A 69 3.87 2.74 -9.38
N CYS A 70 4.03 2.64 -8.06
CA CYS A 70 4.41 1.38 -7.40
C CYS A 70 3.40 0.26 -7.72
N CYS A 71 2.10 0.52 -7.58
CA CYS A 71 1.06 -0.45 -7.88
C CYS A 71 1.04 -0.87 -9.36
N ASN A 72 1.34 0.05 -10.29
CA ASN A 72 1.43 -0.26 -11.71
C ASN A 72 2.57 -1.25 -12.03
N TYR A 73 3.71 -1.18 -11.33
CA TYR A 73 4.77 -2.17 -11.50
C TYR A 73 4.33 -3.60 -11.14
N TYR A 74 3.55 -3.75 -10.07
CA TYR A 74 2.95 -5.04 -9.72
C TYR A 74 1.90 -5.47 -10.76
N ALA A 75 1.05 -4.54 -11.21
CA ALA A 75 0.00 -4.78 -12.20
C ALA A 75 0.54 -5.25 -13.55
N GLU A 76 1.72 -4.77 -13.95
CA GLU A 76 2.35 -5.07 -15.25
C GLU A 76 3.28 -6.29 -15.19
N HIS A 77 3.47 -6.87 -14.02
CA HIS A 77 4.30 -8.06 -13.81
C HIS A 77 5.74 -7.92 -14.31
N LYS A 78 6.28 -6.70 -14.27
CA LYS A 78 7.56 -6.39 -14.90
C LYS A 78 8.79 -6.93 -14.15
N PHE A 79 8.67 -7.41 -12.91
CA PHE A 79 9.83 -7.77 -12.07
C PHE A 79 9.64 -8.98 -11.15
N TYR A 80 10.78 -9.50 -10.67
CA TYR A 80 10.87 -10.50 -9.59
C TYR A 80 10.31 -9.85 -8.31
N LYS A 81 9.24 -10.43 -7.78
CA LYS A 81 8.42 -9.75 -6.76
C LYS A 81 9.02 -9.92 -5.37
N LEU A 82 8.88 -8.88 -4.55
CA LEU A 82 9.03 -9.01 -3.09
C LEU A 82 8.00 -10.00 -2.50
N LEU A 83 6.81 -10.09 -3.11
CA LEU A 83 5.72 -10.98 -2.68
C LEU A 83 5.23 -11.86 -3.82
N ASP A 84 5.18 -13.17 -3.59
CA ASP A 84 4.59 -14.13 -4.53
C ASP A 84 3.06 -13.94 -4.64
N ASP A 85 2.48 -14.26 -5.80
CA ASP A 85 1.01 -14.32 -5.99
C ASP A 85 0.35 -15.32 -5.03
N ARG A 86 1.11 -16.34 -4.58
CA ARG A 86 0.72 -17.28 -3.54
C ARG A 86 0.28 -16.60 -2.24
N VAL A 87 0.77 -15.39 -1.98
CA VAL A 87 0.37 -14.60 -0.81
C VAL A 87 -1.16 -14.44 -0.79
N ILE A 88 -1.84 -14.16 -1.89
CA ILE A 88 -3.32 -14.02 -1.88
C ILE A 88 -4.03 -15.33 -2.31
N GLY A 89 -3.29 -16.43 -2.47
CA GLY A 89 -3.80 -17.74 -2.88
C GLY A 89 -4.06 -17.83 -4.39
N ASP A 90 -3.01 -18.07 -5.18
CA ASP A 90 -2.95 -18.63 -6.56
C ASP A 90 -3.89 -18.12 -7.67
N LYS A 91 -4.65 -17.03 -7.47
CA LYS A 91 -5.68 -16.62 -8.45
C LYS A 91 -5.60 -15.19 -8.96
N ILE A 92 -4.77 -14.34 -8.38
CA ILE A 92 -4.66 -12.94 -8.82
C ILE A 92 -3.72 -12.85 -10.03
N LYS A 93 -4.27 -12.52 -11.19
CA LYS A 93 -3.55 -12.45 -12.47
C LYS A 93 -3.73 -11.10 -13.16
N GLY A 94 -2.78 -10.78 -14.03
CA GLY A 94 -2.76 -9.55 -14.82
C GLY A 94 -2.76 -8.30 -13.95
N ARG A 95 -3.50 -7.28 -14.40
CA ARG A 95 -3.57 -5.96 -13.76
C ARG A 95 -4.02 -6.00 -12.29
N ARG A 96 -4.77 -7.03 -11.88
CA ARG A 96 -5.22 -7.21 -10.49
C ARG A 96 -4.08 -7.40 -9.50
N LYS A 97 -2.88 -7.76 -9.97
CA LYS A 97 -1.68 -7.88 -9.14
C LYS A 97 -1.28 -6.57 -8.46
N ALA A 98 -1.83 -5.42 -8.87
CA ALA A 98 -1.69 -4.14 -8.17
C ALA A 98 -1.93 -4.25 -6.65
N ILE A 99 -2.89 -5.08 -6.23
CA ILE A 99 -3.23 -5.30 -4.82
C ILE A 99 -2.07 -5.84 -3.98
N LEU A 100 -1.10 -6.55 -4.60
CA LEU A 100 0.08 -7.11 -3.95
C LEU A 100 1.12 -6.04 -3.59
N CYS A 101 0.95 -4.81 -4.06
CA CYS A 101 1.84 -3.73 -3.72
C CYS A 101 1.66 -3.34 -2.24
N PRO A 102 2.73 -3.27 -1.43
CA PRO A 102 2.65 -2.81 -0.04
C PRO A 102 2.06 -1.40 0.13
N LEU A 103 2.11 -0.57 -0.91
CA LEU A 103 1.54 0.79 -0.93
C LEU A 103 0.09 0.85 -1.45
N PHE A 104 -0.49 -0.29 -1.88
CA PHE A 104 -1.88 -0.35 -2.33
C PHE A 104 -2.90 0.20 -1.31
N PRO A 105 -2.73 0.03 0.02
CA PRO A 105 -3.65 0.64 0.98
C PRO A 105 -3.81 2.16 0.85
N SER A 106 -2.83 2.88 0.30
CA SER A 106 -2.94 4.33 0.06
C SER A 106 -3.90 4.68 -1.08
N VAL A 107 -4.20 3.74 -1.97
CA VAL A 107 -5.01 3.93 -3.18
C VAL A 107 -6.28 3.06 -3.22
N VAL A 108 -6.57 2.33 -2.14
CA VAL A 108 -7.79 1.53 -2.06
C VAL A 108 -9.02 2.42 -1.99
N CYS A 109 -9.98 2.18 -2.88
CA CYS A 109 -11.26 2.86 -2.88
C CYS A 109 -12.24 2.22 -1.87
N ILE A 110 -13.22 2.99 -1.41
CA ILE A 110 -14.22 2.58 -0.42
C ILE A 110 -15.05 1.37 -0.90
N ASP A 111 -15.28 1.24 -2.21
CA ASP A 111 -15.99 0.09 -2.77
C ASP A 111 -15.34 -1.26 -2.41
N LEU A 112 -14.01 -1.28 -2.24
CA LEU A 112 -13.25 -2.47 -1.84
C LEU A 112 -13.22 -2.68 -0.31
N LEU A 113 -13.80 -1.78 0.48
CA LEU A 113 -13.82 -1.84 1.94
C LEU A 113 -15.23 -2.08 2.51
N LYS A 114 -16.25 -2.23 1.66
CA LYS A 114 -17.63 -2.53 2.09
C LYS A 114 -17.73 -3.94 2.72
N LYS A 115 -18.63 -4.13 3.69
CA LYS A 115 -18.77 -5.38 4.48
C LYS A 115 -18.71 -6.68 3.66
N ASN A 116 -19.38 -6.74 2.52
CA ASN A 116 -19.47 -7.96 1.69
C ASN A 116 -18.30 -8.17 0.71
N THR A 117 -17.41 -7.19 0.61
CA THR A 117 -16.31 -7.13 -0.38
C THR A 117 -15.00 -6.66 0.25
N ASN A 118 -14.92 -6.59 1.59
CA ASN A 118 -13.78 -5.99 2.26
C ASN A 118 -12.52 -6.79 1.95
N ILE A 119 -11.50 -6.08 1.46
CA ILE A 119 -10.20 -6.68 1.12
C ILE A 119 -9.20 -6.62 2.30
N LEU A 120 -9.67 -6.24 3.49
CA LEU A 120 -8.81 -6.06 4.67
C LEU A 120 -8.02 -7.33 5.03
N PRO A 121 -8.57 -8.55 4.98
CA PRO A 121 -7.78 -9.75 5.19
C PRO A 121 -6.62 -9.88 4.19
N GLN A 122 -6.84 -9.56 2.92
CA GLN A 122 -5.80 -9.57 1.90
C GLN A 122 -4.72 -8.51 2.21
N LEU A 123 -5.13 -7.27 2.52
CA LEU A 123 -4.19 -6.18 2.83
C LEU A 123 -3.36 -6.48 4.08
N LEU A 124 -3.98 -7.02 5.12
CA LEU A 124 -3.31 -7.37 6.36
C LEU A 124 -2.32 -8.53 6.14
N TRP A 125 -2.71 -9.55 5.38
CA TRP A 125 -1.84 -10.67 5.04
C TRP A 125 -0.63 -10.23 4.21
N ILE A 126 -0.83 -9.34 3.22
CA ILE A 126 0.25 -8.72 2.43
C ILE A 126 1.19 -7.94 3.34
N ALA A 127 0.66 -7.13 4.26
CA ALA A 127 1.47 -6.34 5.19
C ALA A 127 2.28 -7.24 6.14
N LEU A 128 1.66 -8.31 6.67
CA LEU A 128 2.32 -9.31 7.50
C LEU A 128 3.49 -9.98 6.78
N LYS A 129 3.27 -10.50 5.56
CA LYS A 129 4.33 -11.16 4.78
C LYS A 129 5.41 -10.19 4.34
N THR A 130 5.05 -8.97 3.94
CA THR A 130 6.03 -7.92 3.61
C THR A 130 6.91 -7.62 4.82
N ASN A 131 6.31 -7.49 6.00
CA ASN A 131 7.06 -7.23 7.23
C ASN A 131 8.05 -8.36 7.52
N LYS A 132 7.61 -9.64 7.50
CA LYS A 132 8.49 -10.80 7.72
C LYS A 132 9.69 -10.82 6.76
N ILE A 133 9.48 -10.46 5.49
CA ILE A 133 10.54 -10.43 4.47
C ILE A 133 11.52 -9.28 4.71
N LEU A 134 11.01 -8.07 5.02
CA LEU A 134 11.86 -6.87 5.16
C LEU A 134 12.57 -6.79 6.52
N SER A 135 11.94 -7.24 7.60
CA SER A 135 12.48 -7.18 8.95
C SER A 135 13.46 -8.33 9.24
N ASN A 136 13.41 -9.42 8.44
CA ASN A 136 14.11 -10.68 8.73
C ASN A 136 13.82 -11.20 10.15
N SER A 137 12.68 -10.79 10.74
CA SER A 137 12.22 -11.19 12.07
C SER A 137 11.09 -12.21 11.95
N LYS A 138 11.13 -13.22 12.82
CA LYS A 138 10.01 -14.15 12.99
C LYS A 138 8.89 -13.54 13.84
N GLU A 139 9.25 -12.65 14.75
CA GLU A 139 8.32 -11.94 15.61
C GLU A 139 7.73 -10.74 14.87
N VAL A 140 6.40 -10.73 14.78
CA VAL A 140 5.65 -9.66 14.15
C VAL A 140 4.61 -9.17 15.13
N ASP A 141 4.67 -7.88 15.44
CA ASP A 141 3.63 -7.20 16.21
C ASP A 141 2.44 -6.90 15.30
N ILE A 142 1.39 -7.73 15.41
CA ILE A 142 0.18 -7.58 14.61
C ILE A 142 -0.58 -6.29 14.94
N ASN A 143 -0.55 -5.83 16.20
CA ASN A 143 -1.18 -4.56 16.59
C ASN A 143 -0.55 -3.40 15.83
N ASN A 144 0.79 -3.36 15.75
CA ASN A 144 1.49 -2.31 15.01
C ASN A 144 1.22 -2.38 13.50
N ILE A 145 1.18 -3.58 12.92
CA ILE A 145 0.81 -3.73 11.50
C ILE A 145 -0.62 -3.25 11.25
N TRP A 146 -1.57 -3.68 12.07
CA TRP A 146 -2.96 -3.28 11.94
C TRP A 146 -3.15 -1.78 12.13
N PHE A 147 -2.50 -1.20 13.14
CA PHE A 147 -2.48 0.23 13.38
C PHE A 147 -1.97 1.02 12.17
N LYS A 148 -0.82 0.65 11.62
CA LYS A 148 -0.25 1.30 10.42
C LYS A 148 -1.13 1.15 9.19
N LEU A 149 -1.75 -0.02 9.01
CA LEU A 149 -2.70 -0.25 7.92
C LEU A 149 -3.90 0.69 8.06
N LYS A 150 -4.53 0.77 9.23
CA LYS A 150 -5.65 1.70 9.49
C LYS A 150 -5.26 3.16 9.23
N GLN A 151 -4.09 3.59 9.71
CA GLN A 151 -3.59 4.94 9.45
C GLN A 151 -3.49 5.21 7.95
N THR A 152 -2.91 4.29 7.18
CA THR A 152 -2.73 4.44 5.73
C THR A 152 -4.08 4.49 5.00
N LEU A 153 -5.01 3.61 5.36
CA LEU A 153 -6.37 3.59 4.80
C LEU A 153 -7.11 4.91 5.05
N ASN A 154 -6.86 5.56 6.18
CA ASN A 154 -7.50 6.82 6.57
C ASN A 154 -6.80 8.07 6.01
N LEU A 155 -5.74 7.95 5.20
CA LEU A 155 -5.13 9.10 4.56
C LEU A 155 -6.02 9.67 3.44
N HIS A 156 -6.25 10.98 3.48
CA HIS A 156 -7.06 11.74 2.49
C HIS A 156 -6.22 12.45 1.42
N TYR A 157 -4.93 12.11 1.32
CA TYR A 157 -4.04 12.72 0.33
C TYR A 157 -4.48 12.46 -1.12
N ILE A 158 -4.98 11.26 -1.42
CA ILE A 158 -5.48 10.90 -2.75
C ILE A 158 -7.02 10.95 -2.73
N PRO A 159 -7.67 11.74 -3.60
CA PRO A 159 -9.13 11.80 -3.71
C PRO A 159 -9.75 10.44 -4.04
N GLU A 160 -10.96 10.21 -3.56
CA GLU A 160 -11.65 8.92 -3.73
C GLU A 160 -11.95 8.62 -5.20
N GLU A 161 -12.23 9.63 -6.01
CA GLU A 161 -12.49 9.50 -7.46
C GLU A 161 -11.25 8.99 -8.19
N VAL A 162 -10.07 9.43 -7.77
CA VAL A 162 -8.78 8.96 -8.29
C VAL A 162 -8.55 7.51 -7.86
N LYS A 163 -8.83 7.17 -6.59
CA LYS A 163 -8.74 5.79 -6.08
C LYS A 163 -9.65 4.84 -6.86
N GLN A 164 -10.89 5.24 -7.14
CA GLN A 164 -11.82 4.47 -7.95
C GLN A 164 -11.32 4.30 -9.39
N SER A 165 -10.81 5.38 -10.02
CA SER A 165 -10.25 5.33 -11.37
C SER A 165 -9.09 4.32 -11.45
N LEU A 166 -8.17 4.37 -10.49
CA LEU A 166 -7.06 3.42 -10.39
C LEU A 166 -7.54 1.98 -10.17
N CYS A 167 -8.48 1.76 -9.24
CA CYS A 167 -9.04 0.43 -8.99
C CYS A 167 -9.79 -0.15 -10.19
N ARG A 168 -10.45 0.69 -11.01
CA ARG A 168 -11.03 0.27 -12.32
C ARG A 168 -9.93 -0.07 -13.31
N LYS A 169 -8.89 0.75 -13.45
CA LYS A 169 -7.72 0.49 -14.31
C LYS A 169 -7.05 -0.85 -13.98
N TRP A 170 -7.04 -1.24 -12.70
CA TRP A 170 -6.47 -2.51 -12.27
C TRP A 170 -7.44 -3.70 -12.28
N HIS A 171 -8.67 -3.49 -12.76
CA HIS A 171 -9.73 -4.51 -12.81
C HIS A 171 -10.08 -5.07 -11.43
N LEU A 172 -9.97 -4.27 -10.38
CA LEU A 172 -10.35 -4.63 -9.01
C LEU A 172 -11.81 -4.29 -8.72
N ILE A 173 -12.34 -3.28 -9.41
CA ILE A 173 -13.76 -2.93 -9.44
C ILE A 173 -14.23 -2.76 -10.89
N GLY A 174 -15.50 -3.04 -11.15
CA GLY A 174 -16.16 -2.80 -12.44
C GLY A 174 -16.52 -1.34 -12.68
N THR A 175 -17.09 -1.06 -13.85
CA THR A 175 -17.55 0.28 -14.26
C THR A 175 -18.58 0.89 -13.31
N ARG A 176 -19.40 0.04 -12.67
CA ARG A 176 -20.41 0.43 -11.67
C ARG A 176 -19.90 0.39 -10.22
N GLY A 177 -18.59 0.27 -10.00
CA GLY A 177 -18.00 0.20 -8.65
C GLY A 177 -18.14 -1.16 -7.95
N HIS A 178 -18.69 -2.18 -8.62
CA HIS A 178 -18.79 -3.52 -8.04
C HIS A 178 -17.41 -4.20 -7.98
N PRO A 179 -16.96 -4.67 -6.80
CA PRO A 179 -15.71 -5.40 -6.67
C PRO A 179 -15.68 -6.70 -7.46
N ASP A 180 -14.49 -7.06 -7.93
CA ASP A 180 -14.26 -8.31 -8.62
C ASP A 180 -14.58 -9.51 -7.70
N LEU A 181 -15.35 -10.48 -8.21
CA LEU A 181 -15.74 -11.68 -7.47
C LEU A 181 -14.53 -12.49 -6.96
N LEU A 182 -13.39 -12.43 -7.66
CA LEU A 182 -12.15 -13.07 -7.21
C LEU A 182 -11.70 -12.53 -5.85
N LEU A 183 -11.87 -11.23 -5.58
CA LEU A 183 -11.48 -10.63 -4.30
C LEU A 183 -12.36 -11.15 -3.16
N LYS A 184 -13.66 -11.35 -3.41
CA LYS A 184 -14.55 -11.98 -2.44
C LYS A 184 -14.11 -13.41 -2.11
N ASN A 185 -13.69 -14.18 -3.13
CA ASN A 185 -13.26 -15.56 -2.95
C ASN A 185 -11.88 -15.69 -2.27
N THR A 186 -10.97 -14.73 -2.47
CA THR A 186 -9.65 -14.75 -1.82
C THR A 186 -9.70 -14.25 -0.37
N ARG A 187 -10.71 -13.45 -0.01
CA ARG A 187 -10.89 -12.93 1.36
C ARG A 187 -10.85 -14.02 2.41
N ASN A 188 -11.72 -15.03 2.28
CA ASN A 188 -11.84 -16.10 3.28
C ASN A 188 -10.57 -16.96 3.34
N LYS A 189 -9.86 -17.12 2.22
CA LYS A 189 -8.56 -17.81 2.21
C LYS A 189 -7.52 -17.05 3.02
N CYS A 190 -7.38 -15.74 2.79
CA CYS A 190 -6.46 -14.91 3.56
C CYS A 190 -6.83 -14.89 5.05
N LEU A 191 -8.13 -14.86 5.38
CA LEU A 191 -8.58 -14.93 6.76
C LEU A 191 -8.19 -16.25 7.44
N ASN A 192 -8.34 -17.38 6.75
CA ASN A 192 -7.89 -18.68 7.26
C ASN A 192 -6.38 -18.71 7.49
N TYR A 193 -5.57 -18.21 6.54
CA TYR A 193 -4.13 -18.12 6.73
C TYR A 193 -3.72 -17.19 7.87
N LEU A 194 -4.43 -16.08 8.06
CA LEU A 194 -4.22 -15.19 9.20
C LEU A 194 -4.57 -15.91 10.52
N ASN A 195 -5.69 -16.64 10.58
CA ASN A 195 -6.08 -17.44 11.75
C ASN A 195 -5.03 -18.50 12.10
N GLU A 196 -4.46 -19.17 11.09
CA GLU A 196 -3.41 -20.17 11.28
C GLU A 196 -2.10 -19.55 11.80
N GLU A 197 -1.68 -18.42 11.21
CA GLU A 197 -0.40 -17.79 11.58
C GLU A 197 -0.43 -16.98 12.87
N LEU A 198 -1.62 -16.53 13.30
CA LEU A 198 -1.81 -15.67 14.47
C LEU A 198 -2.62 -16.39 15.56
N ASN A 199 -2.76 -17.71 15.48
CA ASN A 199 -3.55 -18.51 16.43
C ASN A 199 -3.16 -18.31 17.90
N ASN A 200 -1.89 -17.99 18.17
CA ASN A 200 -1.33 -17.80 19.50
C ASN A 200 -1.15 -16.31 19.87
N ASP A 201 -1.54 -15.36 19.00
CA ASP A 201 -1.43 -13.93 19.30
C ASP A 201 -2.65 -13.48 20.10
N GLU A 202 -2.43 -12.99 21.31
CA GLU A 202 -3.48 -12.55 22.24
C GLU A 202 -4.33 -11.40 21.66
N ASN A 203 -3.80 -10.63 20.70
CA ASN A 203 -4.50 -9.51 20.09
C ASN A 203 -5.33 -9.91 18.86
N TRP A 204 -5.09 -11.11 18.30
CA TRP A 204 -5.73 -11.54 17.07
C TRP A 204 -7.27 -11.55 17.16
N PRO A 205 -7.93 -12.05 18.24
CA PRO A 205 -9.38 -12.04 18.34
C PRO A 205 -9.97 -10.62 18.18
N LYS A 206 -9.37 -9.63 18.83
CA LYS A 206 -9.82 -8.24 18.75
C LYS A 206 -9.65 -7.67 17.34
N ILE A 207 -8.50 -7.89 16.71
CA ILE A 207 -8.24 -7.42 15.34
C ILE A 207 -9.17 -8.10 14.34
N HIS A 208 -9.42 -9.40 14.51
CA HIS A 208 -10.33 -10.18 13.68
C HIS A 208 -11.75 -9.61 13.71
N ASP A 209 -12.25 -9.24 14.90
CA ASP A 209 -13.55 -8.58 15.05
C ASP A 209 -13.57 -7.21 14.37
N GLU A 210 -12.53 -6.38 14.62
CA GLU A 210 -12.39 -5.08 13.96
C GLU A 210 -12.40 -5.18 12.42
N ILE A 211 -11.80 -6.22 11.82
CA ILE A 211 -11.80 -6.43 10.36
C ILE A 211 -13.22 -6.66 9.81
N ASN A 212 -14.09 -7.35 10.56
CA ASN A 212 -15.45 -7.64 10.12
C ASN A 212 -16.37 -6.42 10.29
N ASP A 213 -16.09 -5.58 11.27
CA ASP A 213 -16.87 -4.38 11.59
C ASP A 213 -16.30 -3.09 10.99
N TYR A 214 -15.11 -3.13 10.39
CA TYR A 214 -14.49 -1.96 9.79
C TYR A 214 -15.37 -1.39 8.69
N PHE A 215 -15.91 -0.21 8.97
CA PHE A 215 -16.70 0.57 8.04
C PHE A 215 -16.00 1.89 7.80
N LYS A 216 -15.65 2.14 6.54
CA LYS A 216 -15.16 3.44 6.10
C LYS A 216 -16.31 4.19 5.46
N GLU A 217 -16.80 5.21 6.15
CA GLU A 217 -17.76 6.12 5.55
C GLU A 217 -17.12 6.83 4.35
N PRO A 218 -17.89 7.07 3.27
CA PRO A 218 -17.47 8.04 2.28
C PRO A 218 -17.35 9.37 2.99
N ILE A 219 -16.10 9.78 3.20
CA ILE A 219 -15.82 11.13 3.63
C ILE A 219 -16.29 11.99 2.48
N CYS A 220 -17.42 12.64 2.70
CA CYS A 220 -17.83 13.80 1.93
C CYS A 220 -16.58 14.66 1.85
N SER A 221 -16.01 14.79 0.65
CA SER A 221 -14.74 15.47 0.50
C SER A 221 -14.88 16.79 1.23
N TRP A 222 -13.89 17.18 2.02
CA TRP A 222 -13.89 18.52 2.62
C TRP A 222 -14.02 19.59 1.50
N TYR A 223 -13.60 19.22 0.28
CA TYR A 223 -13.89 19.89 -0.99
C TYR A 223 -15.37 19.95 -1.40
N CYS A 224 -16.27 19.09 -0.98
CA CYS A 224 -17.68 19.10 -1.42
C CYS A 224 -18.46 20.31 -0.88
N LYS A 225 -18.11 20.83 0.30
CA LYS A 225 -18.79 22.01 0.87
C LYS A 225 -18.18 23.34 0.39
N HIS A 226 -16.87 23.36 0.13
CA HIS A 226 -16.20 24.55 -0.42
C HIS A 226 -16.18 24.60 -1.96
N CYS A 227 -16.33 23.48 -2.68
CA CYS A 227 -16.46 23.51 -4.14
C CYS A 227 -17.87 23.89 -4.61
N SER A 228 -18.92 23.76 -3.79
CA SER A 228 -20.23 24.37 -4.13
C SER A 228 -20.11 25.89 -4.12
N GLU A 229 -19.47 26.46 -3.09
CA GLU A 229 -19.20 27.90 -2.99
C GLU A 229 -18.24 28.35 -4.09
N LEU A 230 -17.12 27.65 -4.33
CA LEU A 230 -16.18 28.00 -5.42
C LEU A 230 -16.78 27.84 -6.82
N ARG A 231 -17.70 26.90 -7.05
CA ARG A 231 -18.34 26.71 -8.37
C ARG A 231 -19.41 27.78 -8.63
N GLU A 232 -20.14 28.18 -7.60
CA GLU A 232 -21.06 29.32 -7.66
C GLU A 232 -20.28 30.64 -7.88
N ASP A 233 -19.16 30.83 -7.16
CA ASP A 233 -18.30 32.00 -7.30
C ASP A 233 -17.59 32.08 -8.67
N LEU A 234 -17.31 30.94 -9.28
CA LEU A 234 -16.65 30.85 -10.59
C LEU A 234 -17.61 30.78 -11.79
N ASN A 235 -18.94 30.83 -11.59
CA ASN A 235 -19.96 30.85 -12.65
C ASN A 235 -19.79 29.74 -13.72
N ILE A 236 -19.32 28.56 -13.32
CA ILE A 236 -18.95 27.50 -14.29
C ILE A 236 -20.18 26.86 -14.96
N ASP A 237 -21.39 27.05 -14.40
CA ASP A 237 -22.65 26.52 -14.94
C ASP A 237 -23.57 27.60 -15.55
N LYS A 238 -23.04 28.78 -15.92
CA LYS A 238 -23.68 29.75 -16.82
C LYS A 238 -22.92 29.85 -18.14
#